data_AF-A0A1B6I3R5-F1
#
_entry.id   AF-A0A1B6I3R5-F1
#
_cell.length_a   1.000
_cell.length_b   1.000
_cell.length_c   1.000
_cell.angle_alpha   90.00
_cell.angle_beta   90.00
_cell.angle_gamma   90.00
#
_symmetry.space_group_name_H-M   'P 1'
#
loop_
_entity.id
_entity.type
_entity.pdbx_description
1 polymer ?
#
loop_
_entity_poly.entity_id
_entity_poly.type
_entity_poly.pdbx_seq_one_letter_code
_entity_poly.pdbx_strand_id
1 'polypeptide(L)'
;GTIEPSMYLGRWDWDTNHTPTDLRPYVKEVIANLIAVHAEVNRLCPELVIRVLSQITETVAEELSRLMSCVTKFSSAGSQQARIDITALQRCLKPFTKHRAQVYFDEAMEAVPVLKVEDQKFVDEILTKCESRMRLQLCCFHGSSALSAS
;
A
#
# COMPACT_ATOMS: atom_id res chain seq x y z
N GLY A 1 1.14 6.56 13.78
CA GLY A 1 0.72 5.31 14.42
C GLY A 1 -0.77 5.05 14.34
N THR A 2 -1.40 5.17 13.17
CA THR A 2 -2.80 4.70 12.94
C THR A 2 -2.85 3.39 12.15
N ILE A 3 -1.75 3.00 11.50
CA ILE A 3 -1.69 1.80 10.64
C ILE A 3 -1.91 0.52 11.46
N GLU A 4 -1.23 0.36 12.59
CA GLU A 4 -1.31 -0.86 13.40
C GLU A 4 -2.74 -1.15 13.91
N PRO A 5 -3.46 -0.21 14.55
CA PRO A 5 -4.86 -0.42 14.93
C PRO A 5 -5.76 -0.77 13.75
N SER A 6 -5.60 -0.08 12.61
CA SER A 6 -6.43 -0.32 11.42
C SER A 6 -6.12 -1.64 10.72
N MET A 7 -4.85 -2.09 10.74
CA MET A 7 -4.41 -3.36 10.15
C MET A 7 -5.06 -4.55 10.85
N TYR A 8 -5.07 -4.52 12.18
CA TYR A 8 -5.62 -5.57 13.04
C TYR A 8 -7.09 -5.36 13.41
N LEU A 9 -7.77 -4.41 12.77
CA LEU A 9 -9.19 -4.15 12.99
C LEU A 9 -10.01 -5.44 12.80
N GLY A 10 -10.89 -5.72 13.76
CA GLY A 10 -11.70 -6.93 13.78
C GLY A 10 -10.92 -8.20 14.19
N ARG A 11 -9.77 -8.05 14.87
CA ARG A 11 -8.87 -9.16 15.25
C ARG A 11 -8.36 -9.95 14.05
N TRP A 12 -8.04 -9.24 12.99
CA TRP A 12 -7.45 -9.84 11.80
C TRP A 12 -6.14 -10.55 12.14
N ASP A 13 -5.91 -11.68 11.51
CA ASP A 13 -4.68 -12.46 11.59
C ASP A 13 -4.23 -12.78 10.16
N TRP A 14 -2.91 -12.84 9.95
CA TRP A 14 -2.30 -13.22 8.68
C TRP A 14 -2.26 -14.75 8.49
N ASP A 15 -2.47 -15.54 9.54
CA ASP A 15 -2.78 -16.97 9.45
C ASP A 15 -4.28 -17.19 9.17
N THR A 16 -4.74 -16.76 8.00
CA THR A 16 -6.16 -16.70 7.63
C THR A 16 -6.52 -17.62 6.48
N ASN A 17 -7.77 -18.10 6.43
CA ASN A 17 -8.30 -18.84 5.28
C ASN A 17 -9.14 -17.94 4.34
N HIS A 18 -9.18 -16.63 4.59
CA HIS A 18 -9.95 -15.70 3.78
C HIS A 18 -9.23 -15.40 2.47
N THR A 19 -9.81 -15.83 1.36
CA THR A 19 -9.28 -15.54 0.03
C THR A 19 -9.29 -14.03 -0.25
N PRO A 20 -8.16 -13.43 -0.69
CA PRO A 20 -8.11 -12.02 -1.06
C PRO A 20 -9.10 -11.68 -2.19
N THR A 21 -9.83 -10.59 -2.04
CA THR A 21 -10.75 -10.09 -3.08
C THR A 21 -10.56 -8.61 -3.38
N ASP A 22 -9.91 -7.89 -2.45
CA ASP A 22 -9.67 -6.47 -2.50
C ASP A 22 -8.52 -6.11 -1.54
N LEU A 23 -8.13 -4.84 -1.51
CA LEU A 23 -7.21 -4.30 -0.51
C LEU A 23 -7.86 -4.34 0.88
N ARG A 24 -7.04 -4.59 1.91
CA ARG A 24 -7.49 -4.45 3.30
C ARG A 24 -7.87 -2.98 3.60
N PRO A 25 -8.81 -2.74 4.54
CA PRO A 25 -9.27 -1.40 4.87
C PRO A 25 -8.15 -0.41 5.25
N TYR A 26 -7.12 -0.87 5.97
CA TYR A 26 -6.01 -0.01 6.39
C TYR A 26 -5.25 0.59 5.21
N VAL A 27 -5.10 -0.15 4.10
CA VAL A 27 -4.43 0.34 2.88
C VAL A 27 -5.23 1.48 2.27
N LYS A 28 -6.56 1.30 2.17
CA LYS A 28 -7.48 2.32 1.65
C LYS A 28 -7.49 3.56 2.53
N GLU A 29 -7.42 3.39 3.85
CA GLU A 29 -7.32 4.47 4.82
C GLU A 29 -6.01 5.26 4.65
N VAL A 30 -4.87 4.57 4.52
CA VAL A 30 -3.58 5.21 4.24
C VAL A 30 -3.66 6.04 2.95
N ILE A 31 -4.18 5.46 1.86
CA ILE A 31 -4.35 6.15 0.58
C ILE A 31 -5.25 7.38 0.74
N ALA A 32 -6.41 7.24 1.39
CA ALA A 32 -7.35 8.34 1.61
C ALA A 32 -6.73 9.49 2.43
N ASN A 33 -5.99 9.15 3.50
CA ASN A 33 -5.31 10.13 4.34
C ASN A 33 -4.23 10.88 3.55
N LEU A 34 -3.44 10.19 2.72
CA LEU A 34 -2.44 10.86 1.87
C LEU A 34 -3.09 11.73 0.78
N ILE A 35 -4.25 11.35 0.24
CA ILE A 35 -5.02 12.22 -0.67
C ILE A 35 -5.47 13.50 0.04
N ALA A 36 -5.96 13.38 1.27
CA ALA A 36 -6.39 14.54 2.05
C ALA A 36 -5.20 15.49 2.30
N VAL A 37 -4.05 14.96 2.73
CA VAL A 37 -2.83 15.75 2.91
C VAL A 37 -2.36 16.37 1.60
N HIS A 38 -2.35 15.60 0.50
CA HIS A 38 -2.00 16.11 -0.83
C HIS A 38 -2.87 17.32 -1.18
N ALA A 39 -4.20 17.18 -1.07
CA ALA A 39 -5.14 18.25 -1.41
C ALA A 39 -4.94 19.50 -0.55
N GLU A 40 -4.70 19.34 0.75
CA GLU A 40 -4.48 20.45 1.68
C GLU A 40 -3.17 21.19 1.38
N VAL A 41 -2.06 20.46 1.23
CA VAL A 41 -0.75 21.04 0.94
C VAL A 41 -0.74 21.67 -0.44
N ASN A 42 -1.29 21.00 -1.46
CA ASN A 42 -1.34 21.52 -2.83
C ASN A 42 -2.18 22.80 -2.93
N ARG A 43 -3.19 22.98 -2.08
CA ARG A 43 -4.01 24.21 -2.04
C ARG A 43 -3.26 25.40 -1.45
N LEU A 44 -2.34 25.16 -0.51
CA LEU A 44 -1.64 26.22 0.23
C LEU A 44 -0.24 26.51 -0.32
N CYS A 45 0.52 25.47 -0.67
CA CYS A 45 1.89 25.56 -1.19
C CYS A 45 2.22 24.30 -2.02
N PRO A 46 1.91 24.29 -3.33
CA PRO A 46 2.18 23.17 -4.24
C PRO A 46 3.63 22.67 -4.21
N GLU A 47 4.60 23.56 -3.99
CA GLU A 47 6.02 23.26 -3.98
C GLU A 47 6.42 22.31 -2.82
N LEU A 48 5.61 22.26 -1.76
CA LEU A 48 5.85 21.39 -0.61
C LEU A 48 5.22 20.00 -0.74
N VAL A 49 4.36 19.74 -1.73
CA VAL A 49 3.63 18.46 -1.88
C VAL A 49 4.59 17.27 -1.91
N ILE A 50 5.60 17.31 -2.79
CA ILE A 50 6.58 16.22 -2.91
C ILE A 50 7.32 16.01 -1.58
N ARG A 51 7.75 17.08 -0.93
CA ARG A 51 8.52 17.00 0.32
C ARG A 51 7.69 16.39 1.44
N VAL A 52 6.46 16.88 1.64
CA VAL A 52 5.57 16.40 2.71
C VAL A 52 5.17 14.95 2.48
N LEU A 53 4.72 14.61 1.27
CA LEU A 53 4.27 13.25 0.97
C LEU A 53 5.42 12.25 0.96
N SER A 54 6.64 12.64 0.55
CA SER A 54 7.81 11.77 0.67
C SER A 54 8.12 11.41 2.13
N GLN A 55 8.03 12.38 3.05
CA GLN A 55 8.25 12.12 4.47
C GLN A 55 7.17 11.18 5.03
N ILE A 56 5.91 11.41 4.69
CA ILE A 56 4.81 10.55 5.14
C ILE A 56 4.95 9.14 4.55
N THR A 57 5.31 9.04 3.26
CA THR A 57 5.53 7.75 2.58
C THR A 57 6.62 6.94 3.26
N GLU A 58 7.71 7.59 3.69
CA GLU A 58 8.76 6.93 4.46
C GLU A 58 8.23 6.39 5.80
N THR A 59 7.48 7.19 6.56
CA THR A 59 6.88 6.73 7.83
C THR A 59 5.87 5.61 7.64
N VAL A 60 5.09 5.63 6.56
CA VAL A 60 4.17 4.54 6.19
C VAL A 60 4.94 3.26 5.89
N ALA A 61 6.00 3.36 5.09
CA ALA A 61 6.82 2.20 4.72
C ALA A 61 7.55 1.62 5.94
N GLU A 62 8.14 2.46 6.79
CA GLU A 62 8.81 2.07 8.03
C GLU A 62 7.87 1.30 8.96
N GLU A 63 6.67 1.85 9.19
CA GLU A 63 5.68 1.21 10.05
C GLU A 63 5.18 -0.12 9.46
N LEU A 64 5.04 -0.19 8.13
CA LEU A 64 4.68 -1.43 7.45
C LEU A 64 5.78 -2.50 7.59
N SER A 65 7.05 -2.13 7.43
CA SER A 65 8.21 -3.01 7.65
C SER A 65 8.21 -3.59 9.06
N ARG A 66 8.07 -2.71 10.07
CA ARG A 66 7.99 -3.10 11.47
C ARG A 66 6.84 -4.09 11.72
N LEU A 67 5.65 -3.77 11.23
CA LEU A 67 4.46 -4.59 11.46
C LEU A 67 4.55 -5.96 10.80
N MET A 68 5.04 -6.04 9.56
CA MET A 68 5.22 -7.30 8.86
C MET A 68 6.28 -8.18 9.53
N SER A 69 7.36 -7.57 10.02
CA SER A 69 8.41 -8.28 10.77
C SER A 69 7.93 -8.85 12.11
N CYS A 70 6.83 -8.33 12.67
CA CYS A 70 6.19 -8.87 13.87
C CYS A 70 5.21 -10.02 13.60
N VAL A 71 4.86 -10.30 12.34
CA VAL A 71 3.94 -11.38 12.01
C VAL A 71 4.65 -12.73 12.14
N THR A 72 4.18 -13.56 13.08
CA THR A 72 4.83 -14.84 13.37
C THR A 72 4.48 -15.95 12.38
N LYS A 73 3.34 -15.84 11.69
CA LYS A 73 2.85 -16.86 10.77
C LYS A 73 1.99 -16.24 9.68
N PHE A 74 2.21 -16.71 8.45
CA PHE A 74 1.34 -16.43 7.32
C PHE A 74 0.77 -17.74 6.78
N SER A 75 -0.52 -17.73 6.46
CA SER A 75 -1.09 -18.72 5.56
C SER A 75 -0.77 -18.37 4.10
N SER A 76 -1.13 -19.23 3.15
CA SER A 76 -1.05 -18.90 1.72
C SER A 76 -1.92 -17.67 1.40
N ALA A 77 -3.17 -17.64 1.86
CA ALA A 77 -4.09 -16.51 1.62
C ALA A 77 -3.62 -15.22 2.32
N GLY A 78 -3.03 -15.33 3.53
CA GLY A 78 -2.43 -14.20 4.21
C GLY A 78 -1.20 -13.65 3.51
N SER A 79 -0.34 -14.53 2.97
CA SER A 79 0.83 -14.13 2.17
C SER A 79 0.40 -13.40 0.90
N GLN A 80 -0.63 -13.90 0.21
CA GLN A 80 -1.24 -13.24 -0.94
C GLN A 80 -1.79 -11.87 -0.57
N GLN A 81 -2.58 -11.76 0.51
CA GLN A 81 -3.15 -10.48 0.96
C GLN A 81 -2.07 -9.47 1.31
N ALA A 82 -1.04 -9.87 2.07
CA ALA A 82 0.04 -8.98 2.48
C ALA A 82 0.80 -8.44 1.26
N ARG A 83 1.10 -9.31 0.29
CA ARG A 83 1.74 -8.89 -0.97
C ARG A 83 0.87 -7.94 -1.79
N ILE A 84 -0.43 -8.23 -1.91
CA ILE A 84 -1.40 -7.31 -2.54
C ILE A 84 -1.36 -5.93 -1.86
N ASP A 85 -1.45 -5.90 -0.53
CA ASP A 85 -1.52 -4.66 0.23
C ASP A 85 -0.22 -3.85 0.13
N ILE A 86 0.95 -4.49 0.30
CA ILE A 86 2.26 -3.83 0.20
C ILE A 86 2.51 -3.33 -1.23
N THR A 87 2.25 -4.15 -2.24
CA THR A 87 2.47 -3.75 -3.65
C THR A 87 1.53 -2.63 -4.06
N ALA A 88 0.28 -2.62 -3.59
CA ALA A 88 -0.64 -1.51 -3.84
C ALA A 88 -0.11 -0.19 -3.29
N LEU A 89 0.44 -0.18 -2.06
CA LEU A 89 1.07 1.01 -1.49
C LEU A 89 2.33 1.43 -2.25
N GLN A 90 3.21 0.48 -2.60
CA GLN A 90 4.41 0.77 -3.41
C GLN A 90 4.04 1.44 -4.75
N ARG A 91 3.05 0.90 -5.46
CA ARG A 91 2.59 1.45 -6.74
C ARG A 91 1.94 2.81 -6.57
N CYS A 92 1.06 2.95 -5.59
CA CYS A 92 0.32 4.17 -5.31
C CYS A 92 1.24 5.33 -4.89
N LEU A 93 2.26 5.05 -4.09
CA LEU A 93 3.14 6.05 -3.49
C LEU A 93 4.45 6.25 -4.25
N LYS A 94 4.63 5.55 -5.38
CA LYS A 94 5.82 5.63 -6.23
C LYS A 94 6.30 7.06 -6.53
N PRO A 95 5.44 8.07 -6.78
CA PRO A 95 5.89 9.45 -7.01
C PRO A 95 6.63 10.07 -5.81
N PHE A 96 6.37 9.58 -4.60
CA PHE A 96 6.90 10.11 -3.34
C PHE A 96 7.94 9.19 -2.70
N THR A 97 8.10 7.97 -3.19
CA THR A 97 9.07 7.01 -2.65
C THR A 97 10.51 7.49 -2.87
N LYS A 98 11.24 7.70 -1.77
CA LYS A 98 12.69 7.93 -1.74
C LYS A 98 13.42 6.64 -1.34
N HIS A 99 14.75 6.66 -1.40
CA HIS A 99 15.57 5.48 -1.13
C HIS A 99 15.23 4.79 0.20
N ARG A 100 15.11 5.54 1.31
CA ARG A 100 14.75 4.98 2.62
C ARG A 100 13.37 4.32 2.62
N ALA A 101 12.37 4.98 2.06
CA ALA A 101 11.03 4.39 1.91
C ALA A 101 11.05 3.10 1.06
N GLN A 102 11.84 3.07 -0.01
CA GLN A 102 12.02 1.86 -0.84
C GLN A 102 12.60 0.71 -0.02
N VAL A 103 13.66 0.97 0.76
CA VAL A 103 14.28 -0.05 1.64
C VAL A 103 13.25 -0.63 2.60
N TYR A 104 12.45 0.21 3.28
CA TYR A 104 11.41 -0.30 4.18
C TYR A 104 10.32 -1.10 3.46
N PHE A 105 9.92 -0.72 2.24
CA PHE A 105 8.99 -1.54 1.47
C PHE A 105 9.58 -2.89 1.06
N ASP A 106 10.87 -2.92 0.74
CA ASP A 106 11.57 -4.16 0.40
C ASP A 106 11.68 -5.08 1.62
N GLU A 107 12.05 -4.54 2.79
CA GLU A 107 12.05 -5.26 4.07
C GLU A 107 10.65 -5.82 4.42
N ALA A 108 9.60 -5.00 4.25
CA ALA A 108 8.22 -5.44 4.46
C ALA A 108 7.85 -6.62 3.54
N MET A 109 8.33 -6.60 2.29
CA MET A 109 8.09 -7.66 1.31
C MET A 109 8.91 -8.92 1.61
N GLU A 110 10.13 -8.78 2.11
CA GLU A 110 11.00 -9.89 2.54
C GLU A 110 10.45 -10.62 3.76
N ALA A 111 9.76 -9.91 4.67
CA ALA A 111 9.09 -10.52 5.82
C ALA A 111 7.89 -11.42 5.42
N VAL A 112 7.36 -11.28 4.20
CA VAL A 112 6.23 -12.09 3.72
C VAL A 112 6.73 -13.30 2.92
N PRO A 113 6.24 -14.53 3.16
CA PRO A 113 6.66 -15.70 2.41
C PRO A 113 6.53 -15.54 0.88
N VAL A 114 7.49 -16.08 0.15
CA VAL A 114 7.52 -16.05 -1.32
C VAL A 114 6.40 -16.92 -1.89
N LEU A 115 5.69 -16.38 -2.87
CA LEU A 115 4.58 -17.06 -3.53
C LEU A 115 5.05 -17.96 -4.67
N LYS A 116 4.24 -18.97 -4.98
CA LYS A 116 4.36 -19.73 -6.24
C LYS A 116 3.88 -18.87 -7.40
N VAL A 117 4.24 -19.24 -8.62
CA VAL A 117 3.93 -18.49 -9.84
C VAL A 117 2.41 -18.33 -10.04
N GLU A 118 1.62 -19.35 -9.69
CA GLU A 118 0.16 -19.31 -9.80
C GLU A 118 -0.45 -18.30 -8.83
N ASP A 119 0.04 -18.30 -7.60
CA ASP A 119 -0.38 -17.36 -6.55
C ASP A 119 0.01 -15.92 -6.91
N GLN A 120 1.17 -15.72 -7.55
CA GLN A 120 1.59 -14.41 -8.02
C GLN A 120 0.66 -13.86 -9.11
N LYS A 121 0.23 -14.70 -10.06
CA LYS A 121 -0.77 -14.29 -11.07
C LYS A 121 -2.08 -13.87 -10.43
N PHE A 122 -2.55 -14.62 -9.43
CA PHE A 122 -3.75 -14.26 -8.68
C PHE A 122 -3.60 -12.90 -7.97
N VAL A 123 -2.46 -12.64 -7.32
CA VAL A 123 -2.14 -11.35 -6.72
C VAL A 123 -2.21 -10.21 -7.75
N ASP A 124 -1.60 -10.40 -8.92
CA ASP A 124 -1.59 -9.40 -9.97
C ASP A 124 -3.00 -9.11 -10.51
N GLU A 125 -3.85 -10.14 -10.67
CA GLU A 125 -5.25 -9.96 -11.08
C GLU A 125 -6.06 -9.15 -10.07
N ILE A 126 -5.88 -9.39 -8.77
CA ILE A 126 -6.55 -8.61 -7.73
C ILE A 126 -6.05 -7.17 -7.74
N LEU A 127 -4.74 -6.95 -7.84
CA LEU A 127 -4.15 -5.62 -7.93
C LEU A 127 -4.72 -4.82 -9.10
N THR A 128 -4.78 -5.38 -10.31
CA THR A 128 -5.37 -4.71 -11.47
C THR A 128 -6.83 -4.32 -11.25
N LYS A 129 -7.63 -5.21 -10.63
CA LYS A 129 -9.02 -4.90 -10.28
C LYS A 129 -9.11 -3.77 -9.24
N CYS A 130 -8.27 -3.80 -8.22
CA CYS A 130 -8.20 -2.75 -7.19
C CYS A 130 -7.83 -1.39 -7.81
N GLU A 131 -6.79 -1.35 -8.63
CA GLU A 131 -6.32 -0.14 -9.31
C GLU A 131 -7.40 0.45 -10.23
N SER A 132 -8.10 -0.40 -10.99
CA SER A 132 -9.21 0.02 -11.84
C SER A 132 -10.34 0.67 -11.03
N ARG A 133 -10.74 0.05 -9.90
CA ARG A 133 -11.77 0.61 -9.00
C ARG A 133 -11.32 1.90 -8.32
N MET A 134 -10.03 2.02 -8.02
CA MET A 134 -9.45 3.16 -7.31
C MET A 134 -8.85 4.23 -8.24
N ARG A 135 -9.14 4.18 -9.54
CA ARG A 135 -8.50 5.05 -10.54
C ARG A 135 -8.56 6.53 -10.17
N LEU A 136 -9.71 7.02 -9.71
CA LEU A 136 -9.87 8.43 -9.34
C LEU A 136 -8.99 8.83 -8.16
N GLN A 137 -8.89 7.95 -7.15
CA GLN A 137 -8.03 8.13 -6.00
C GLN A 137 -6.55 8.16 -6.41
N LEU A 138 -6.14 7.24 -7.28
CA LEU A 138 -4.76 7.15 -7.76
C LEU A 138 -4.36 8.34 -8.65
N CYS A 139 -5.31 8.94 -9.37
CA CYS A 139 -5.07 10.16 -10.16
C CYS A 139 -4.61 11.35 -9.31
N CYS A 140 -4.97 11.39 -8.02
CA CYS A 140 -4.54 12.46 -7.12
C CYS A 140 -3.01 12.50 -6.92
N PHE A 141 -2.31 11.38 -7.14
CA PHE A 141 -0.85 11.31 -6.95
C PHE A 141 -0.05 11.36 -8.25
N HIS A 142 -0.63 10.90 -9.36
CA HIS A 142 0.09 10.72 -10.63
C HIS A 142 -0.18 11.82 -11.67
N GLY A 143 -1.13 12.73 -11.40
CA GLY A 143 -1.60 13.71 -12.38
C GLY A 143 -2.42 13.09 -13.52
N SER A 144 -3.17 13.92 -14.25
CA SER A 144 -4.10 13.46 -15.30
C SER A 144 -3.44 12.79 -16.51
N SER A 145 -2.11 12.79 -16.63
CA SER A 145 -1.37 12.12 -17.71
C SER A 145 -1.52 10.58 -17.73
N ALA A 146 -2.12 9.99 -16.69
CA ALA A 146 -2.45 8.56 -16.67
C ALA A 146 -3.77 8.19 -17.39
N LEU A 147 -4.56 9.17 -17.87
CA LEU A 147 -5.83 8.93 -18.56
C LEU A 147 -5.69 8.62 -20.06
N SER A 148 -4.49 8.76 -20.64
CA SER A 148 -4.25 8.56 -22.08
C SER A 148 -3.66 7.20 -22.45
N ALA A 149 -3.54 6.27 -21.49
CA ALA A 149 -3.10 4.91 -21.73
C ALA A 149 -4.10 3.93 -21.11
N SER A 150 -5.28 3.82 -21.71
CA SER A 150 -6.25 2.75 -21.49
C SER A 150 -6.86 2.38 -22.83
#